data_AF-A0A2E7PFD7-F1
#
_entry.id   AF-A0A2E7PFD7-F1
#
_cell.length_a   1.000
_cell.length_b   1.000
_cell.length_c   1.000
_cell.angle_alpha   90.00
_cell.angle_beta   90.00
_cell.angle_gamma   90.00
#
_symmetry.space_group_name_H-M   'P 1'
#
loop_
_entity.id
_entity.type
_entity.pdbx_description
1 polymer ?
#
loop_
_entity_poly.entity_id
_entity_poly.type
_entity_poly.pdbx_seq_one_letter_code
_entity_poly.pdbx_strand_id
1 'polypeptide(L)'
;MLFFSVPCGFFYRFDHVSGLSQKITDAMVNVPGPVAGDSRTTFISPPLWVEQGEMVGTSVGIPPSNIFVDFGLYDVRKPNDVTPDPAWADLFAADREFGHYGVCFFDHLPGTDGATMRSLPTGKEGKTSDYCE
;
A
#
# COMPACT_ATOMS: atom_id res chain seq x y z
N MET A 1 -2.83 -8.07 -2.66
CA MET A 1 -2.31 -7.17 -1.60
C MET A 1 -1.22 -7.82 -0.77
N LEU A 2 -0.11 -7.12 -0.57
CA LEU A 2 0.96 -7.40 0.40
C LEU A 2 0.93 -6.34 1.50
N PHE A 3 1.16 -6.76 2.74
CA PHE A 3 1.18 -5.86 3.89
C PHE A 3 2.41 -6.13 4.77
N PHE A 4 3.28 -5.12 4.91
CA PHE A 4 4.50 -5.21 5.69
C PHE A 4 4.43 -4.28 6.89
N SER A 5 4.77 -4.77 8.07
CA SER A 5 5.04 -3.94 9.25
C SER A 5 6.55 -3.78 9.41
N VAL A 6 6.98 -2.60 9.83
CA VAL A 6 8.38 -2.37 10.23
C VAL A 6 8.45 -1.97 11.70
N PRO A 7 9.50 -2.40 12.44
CA PRO A 7 9.60 -2.16 13.88
C PRO A 7 9.55 -0.69 14.31
N CYS A 8 9.89 0.25 13.42
CA CYS A 8 9.84 1.68 13.69
C CYS A 8 8.42 2.29 13.63
N GLY A 9 7.37 1.46 13.53
CA GLY A 9 5.97 1.90 13.60
C GLY A 9 5.38 2.35 12.26
N PHE A 10 6.01 1.95 11.15
CA PHE A 10 5.43 2.13 9.82
C PHE A 10 4.86 0.83 9.27
N PHE A 11 3.92 0.99 8.37
CA PHE A 11 3.24 -0.08 7.66
C PHE A 11 3.21 0.28 6.18
N TYR A 12 3.57 -0.69 5.32
CA TYR A 12 3.61 -0.53 3.86
C TYR A 12 2.62 -1.48 3.23
N ARG A 13 1.71 -0.94 2.42
CA ARG A 13 0.72 -1.72 1.68
C ARG A 13 1.00 -1.61 0.19
N PHE A 14 1.06 -2.76 -0.47
CA PHE A 14 1.14 -2.85 -1.92
C PHE A 14 -0.05 -3.65 -2.43
N ASP A 15 -0.76 -3.16 -3.43
CA ASP A 15 -1.71 -3.96 -4.19
C ASP A 15 -1.43 -3.92 -5.69
N HIS A 16 -2.02 -4.86 -6.41
CA HIS A 16 -1.77 -5.04 -7.85
C HIS A 16 -0.28 -5.29 -8.19
N VAL A 17 0.44 -5.96 -7.28
CA VAL A 17 1.72 -6.60 -7.60
C VAL A 17 1.40 -7.90 -8.33
N SER A 18 1.72 -7.96 -9.62
CA SER A 18 1.39 -9.09 -10.50
C SER A 18 2.44 -10.19 -10.51
N GLY A 19 3.68 -9.84 -10.16
CA GLY A 19 4.81 -10.75 -10.04
C GLY A 19 5.51 -10.54 -8.71
N LEU A 20 5.68 -11.62 -7.95
CA LEU A 20 6.35 -11.60 -6.65
C LEU A 20 7.81 -12.04 -6.79
N SER A 21 8.66 -11.60 -5.87
CA SER A 21 10.00 -12.17 -5.76
C SER A 21 9.94 -13.63 -5.31
N GLN A 22 10.97 -14.41 -5.65
CA GLN A 22 10.98 -15.86 -5.33
C GLN A 22 10.78 -16.12 -3.84
N LYS A 23 11.42 -15.34 -2.97
CA LYS A 23 11.28 -15.46 -1.51
C LYS A 23 9.83 -15.29 -1.03
N ILE A 24 9.09 -14.33 -1.59
CA ILE A 24 7.68 -14.13 -1.23
C ILE A 24 6.81 -15.24 -1.82
N THR A 25 7.07 -15.66 -3.06
CA THR A 25 6.41 -16.81 -3.69
C THR A 25 6.55 -18.08 -2.83
N ASP A 26 7.76 -18.36 -2.35
CA ASP A 26 8.04 -19.53 -1.49
C ASP A 26 7.31 -19.44 -0.15
N ALA A 27 7.18 -18.24 0.41
CA ALA A 27 6.43 -18.01 1.65
C ALA A 27 4.91 -18.13 1.47
N MET A 28 4.41 -17.96 0.23
CA MET A 28 2.99 -18.02 -0.09
C MET A 28 2.48 -19.43 -0.41
N VAL A 29 3.33 -20.47 -0.42
CA VAL A 29 2.96 -21.84 -0.84
C VAL A 29 1.74 -22.40 -0.08
N ASN A 30 1.53 -21.99 1.17
CA ASN A 30 0.40 -22.43 2.00
C ASN A 30 -0.74 -21.40 2.11
N VAL A 31 -0.64 -20.27 1.41
CA VAL A 31 -1.71 -19.26 1.38
C VAL A 31 -2.76 -19.72 0.39
N PRO A 32 -4.04 -19.86 0.80
CA PRO A 32 -5.11 -20.24 -0.13
C PRO A 32 -5.19 -19.28 -1.30
N GLY A 33 -5.44 -19.82 -2.50
CA GLY A 33 -5.65 -19.01 -3.69
C GLY A 33 -6.85 -18.06 -3.55
N PRO A 34 -6.92 -17.01 -4.39
CA PRO A 34 -8.02 -16.05 -4.34
C PRO A 34 -9.36 -16.72 -4.65
N VAL A 35 -10.40 -16.31 -3.92
CA VAL A 35 -11.79 -16.72 -4.14
C VAL A 35 -12.61 -15.50 -4.53
N ALA A 36 -13.45 -15.62 -5.56
CA ALA A 36 -14.27 -14.51 -6.02
C ALA A 36 -15.23 -14.03 -4.93
N GLY A 37 -15.25 -12.71 -4.68
CA GLY A 37 -16.08 -12.10 -3.62
C GLY A 37 -15.52 -12.25 -2.21
N ASP A 38 -14.27 -12.72 -2.08
CA ASP A 38 -13.63 -12.95 -0.79
C ASP A 38 -12.43 -12.03 -0.57
N SER A 39 -12.61 -11.04 0.30
CA SER A 39 -11.60 -10.05 0.66
C SER A 39 -10.83 -10.41 1.94
N ARG A 40 -10.69 -11.71 2.27
CA ARG A 40 -9.96 -12.13 3.49
C ARG A 40 -8.50 -11.67 3.48
N THR A 41 -8.01 -11.29 4.66
CA THR A 41 -6.58 -11.16 4.91
C THR A 41 -6.04 -12.47 5.49
N THR A 42 -4.93 -12.97 4.94
CA THR A 42 -4.27 -14.19 5.45
C THR A 42 -2.88 -13.84 5.95
N PHE A 43 -2.58 -14.18 7.21
CA PHE A 43 -1.24 -14.03 7.77
C PHE A 43 -0.32 -15.15 7.30
N ILE A 44 0.89 -14.79 6.88
CA ILE A 44 1.94 -15.76 6.54
C ILE A 44 2.54 -16.30 7.85
N SER A 45 2.62 -17.63 7.98
CA SER A 45 3.18 -18.31 9.16
C SER A 45 4.16 -19.41 8.73
N PRO A 46 5.43 -19.38 9.18
CA PRO A 46 6.03 -18.35 10.06
C PRO A 46 6.13 -16.98 9.36
N PRO A 47 6.25 -15.86 10.11
CA PRO A 47 6.41 -14.53 9.52
C PRO A 47 7.59 -14.48 8.56
N LEU A 48 7.38 -13.87 7.39
CA LEU A 48 8.45 -13.61 6.44
C LEU A 48 9.16 -12.30 6.78
N TRP A 49 10.44 -12.38 7.11
CA TRP A 49 11.28 -11.20 7.30
C TRP A 49 11.85 -10.71 5.98
N VAL A 50 11.67 -9.43 5.68
CA VAL A 50 12.24 -8.75 4.51
C VAL A 50 13.16 -7.63 4.96
N GLU A 51 14.24 -7.40 4.21
CA GLU A 51 15.21 -6.35 4.52
C GLU A 51 15.03 -5.11 3.63
N GLN A 52 15.55 -3.97 4.09
CA GLN A 52 15.56 -2.76 3.28
C GLN A 52 16.37 -2.99 1.99
N GLY A 53 15.78 -2.60 0.85
CA GLY A 53 16.40 -2.79 -0.47
C GLY A 53 16.13 -4.17 -1.08
N GLU A 54 15.49 -5.08 -0.36
CA GLU A 54 15.08 -6.37 -0.90
C GLU A 54 13.92 -6.22 -1.89
N MET A 55 13.99 -6.94 -3.02
CA MET A 55 12.93 -6.93 -4.02
C MET A 55 11.70 -7.70 -3.53
N VAL A 56 10.55 -7.02 -3.46
CA VAL A 56 9.26 -7.64 -3.07
C VAL A 56 8.38 -8.01 -4.28
N GLY A 57 8.57 -7.34 -5.41
CA GLY A 57 7.80 -7.59 -6.64
C GLY A 57 8.66 -7.38 -7.88
N THR A 58 8.29 -8.08 -8.95
CA THR A 58 8.99 -8.09 -10.24
C THR A 58 8.16 -7.46 -11.35
N SER A 59 6.84 -7.36 -11.16
CA SER A 59 5.91 -6.70 -12.09
C SER A 59 4.68 -6.16 -11.35
N VAL A 60 4.02 -5.17 -11.98
CA VAL A 60 2.80 -4.52 -11.48
C VAL A 60 1.63 -4.73 -12.46
N GLY A 61 0.42 -4.42 -12.01
CA GLY A 61 -0.76 -4.30 -12.84
C GLY A 61 -1.76 -5.45 -12.76
N ILE A 62 -2.84 -5.29 -13.52
CA ILE A 62 -3.90 -6.28 -13.73
C ILE A 62 -3.88 -6.63 -15.23
N PRO A 63 -3.30 -7.78 -15.62
CA PRO A 63 -3.30 -8.21 -17.01
C PRO A 63 -4.73 -8.39 -17.54
N PRO A 64 -4.99 -8.06 -18.82
CA PRO A 64 -4.05 -7.59 -19.83
C PRO A 64 -3.96 -6.05 -19.94
N SER A 65 -4.69 -5.27 -19.15
CA SER A 65 -5.04 -3.89 -19.51
C SER A 65 -4.35 -2.81 -18.70
N ASN A 66 -4.12 -3.02 -17.41
CA ASN A 66 -3.82 -1.94 -16.48
C ASN A 66 -2.45 -2.12 -15.84
N ILE A 67 -1.56 -1.14 -16.01
CA ILE A 67 -0.22 -1.14 -15.43
C ILE A 67 -0.17 -0.08 -14.32
N PHE A 68 -0.60 -0.46 -13.13
CA PHE A 68 -0.50 0.36 -11.92
C PHE A 68 -0.23 -0.53 -10.70
N VAL A 69 0.16 0.12 -9.62
CA VAL A 69 0.30 -0.46 -8.30
C VAL A 69 -0.41 0.47 -7.32
N ASP A 70 -1.12 -0.09 -6.35
CA ASP A 70 -1.60 0.70 -5.23
C ASP A 70 -0.53 0.69 -4.15
N PHE A 71 -0.12 1.86 -3.70
CA PHE A 71 0.89 2.02 -2.65
C PHE A 71 0.36 2.87 -1.51
N GLY A 72 0.43 2.34 -0.30
CA GLY A 72 0.06 3.03 0.92
C GLY A 72 1.18 2.99 1.95
N LEU A 73 1.44 4.14 2.58
CA LEU A 73 2.30 4.27 3.74
C LEU A 73 1.46 4.71 4.93
N TYR A 74 1.65 4.04 6.06
CA TYR A 74 0.94 4.33 7.30
C TYR A 74 1.92 4.49 8.45
N ASP A 75 1.80 5.58 9.20
CA ASP A 75 2.53 5.85 10.44
C ASP A 75 1.61 5.56 11.63
N VAL A 76 1.75 4.40 12.26
CA VAL A 76 0.86 3.99 13.36
C VAL A 76 1.33 4.49 14.73
N ARG A 77 2.38 5.33 14.79
CA ARG A 77 2.87 5.90 16.05
C ARG A 77 1.95 6.99 16.57
N LYS A 78 1.23 7.66 15.68
CA LYS A 78 0.21 8.67 15.99
C LYS A 78 -0.84 8.71 14.87
N PRO A 79 -2.11 8.96 15.18
CA PRO A 79 -3.10 9.30 14.16
C PRO A 79 -2.68 10.54 13.37
N ASN A 80 -3.11 10.63 12.12
CA ASN A 80 -3.00 11.82 11.29
C ASN A 80 -4.08 12.86 11.66
N ASP A 81 -3.90 14.08 11.16
CA ASP A 81 -4.85 15.18 11.32
C ASP A 81 -5.72 15.36 10.06
N VAL A 82 -5.78 14.33 9.20
CA VAL A 82 -6.54 14.36 7.95
C VAL A 82 -8.03 14.26 8.28
N THR A 83 -8.80 15.26 7.86
CA THR A 83 -10.25 15.19 7.85
C THR A 83 -10.68 14.71 6.46
N PRO A 84 -11.18 13.47 6.31
CA PRO A 84 -11.60 12.97 5.01
C PRO A 84 -12.76 13.79 4.48
N ASP A 85 -12.90 13.86 3.16
CA ASP A 85 -14.08 14.45 2.52
C ASP A 85 -15.37 13.87 3.15
N PRO A 86 -16.28 14.71 3.69
CA PRO A 86 -17.51 14.25 4.32
C PRO A 86 -18.37 13.35 3.43
N ALA A 87 -18.33 13.53 2.11
CA ALA A 87 -19.05 12.69 1.15
C ALA A 87 -18.53 11.23 1.14
N TRP A 88 -17.26 11.02 1.53
CA TRP A 88 -16.61 9.72 1.60
C TRP A 88 -16.58 9.15 3.02
N ALA A 89 -16.54 10.01 4.04
CA ALA A 89 -16.38 9.61 5.45
C ALA A 89 -17.45 8.63 5.97
N ASP A 90 -18.70 8.74 5.49
CA ASP A 90 -19.79 7.86 5.87
C ASP A 90 -19.78 6.53 5.08
N LEU A 91 -19.42 6.59 3.80
CA LEU A 91 -19.35 5.40 2.93
C LEU A 91 -18.28 4.40 3.38
N PHE A 92 -17.18 4.92 3.95
CA PHE A 92 -16.03 4.11 4.39
C PHE A 92 -15.87 4.09 5.91
N ALA A 93 -16.95 4.33 6.65
CA ALA A 93 -16.92 4.37 8.10
C ALA A 93 -16.41 3.08 8.76
N ALA A 94 -16.55 1.92 8.09
CA ALA A 94 -16.03 0.63 8.54
C ALA A 94 -14.53 0.43 8.28
N ASP A 95 -13.93 1.18 7.34
CA ASP A 95 -12.53 1.05 6.93
C ASP A 95 -11.62 2.11 7.58
N ARG A 96 -12.13 2.81 8.61
CA ARG A 96 -11.46 3.95 9.27
C ARG A 96 -10.09 3.60 9.86
N GLU A 97 -9.86 2.36 10.25
CA GLU A 97 -8.68 1.98 11.03
C GLU A 97 -7.37 2.40 10.37
N PHE A 98 -7.20 2.21 9.06
CA PHE A 98 -5.97 2.61 8.37
C PHE A 98 -6.01 4.04 7.85
N GLY A 99 -7.19 4.59 7.54
CA GLY A 99 -7.34 5.98 7.11
C GLY A 99 -6.76 6.96 8.13
N HIS A 100 -6.96 6.70 9.43
CA HIS A 100 -6.41 7.52 10.51
C HIS A 100 -4.88 7.47 10.65
N TYR A 101 -4.19 6.55 10.00
CA TYR A 101 -2.73 6.44 10.06
C TYR A 101 -2.06 6.66 8.71
N GLY A 102 -2.84 6.90 7.65
CA GLY A 102 -2.31 7.19 6.32
C GLY A 102 -1.49 8.48 6.31
N VAL A 103 -0.38 8.47 5.60
CA VAL A 103 0.47 9.66 5.41
C VAL A 103 0.76 9.87 3.93
N CYS A 104 1.10 11.10 3.53
CA CYS A 104 1.63 11.29 2.19
C CYS A 104 2.99 10.60 2.06
N PHE A 105 3.06 9.52 1.29
CA PHE A 105 4.31 8.79 1.17
C PHE A 105 5.41 9.59 0.46
N PHE A 106 5.06 10.62 -0.32
CA PHE A 106 6.04 11.50 -0.96
C PHE A 106 6.95 12.20 0.06
N ASP A 107 6.44 12.52 1.24
CA ASP A 107 7.20 13.18 2.32
C ASP A 107 8.16 12.23 3.05
N HIS A 108 8.08 10.93 2.75
CA HIS A 108 8.90 9.89 3.35
C HIS A 108 9.87 9.24 2.35
N LEU A 109 9.93 9.75 1.11
CA LEU A 109 10.89 9.30 0.11
C LEU A 109 12.28 9.96 0.32
N PRO A 110 13.38 9.25 0.04
CA PRO A 110 14.72 9.77 0.27
C PRO A 110 15.08 10.90 -0.73
N GLY A 111 15.95 11.81 -0.29
CA GLY A 111 16.53 12.83 -1.16
C GLY A 111 15.48 13.72 -1.84
N THR A 112 15.53 13.77 -3.17
CA THR A 112 14.61 14.58 -3.99
C THR A 112 13.42 13.79 -4.55
N ASP A 113 13.30 12.50 -4.20
CA ASP A 113 12.31 11.61 -4.81
C ASP A 113 10.87 12.03 -4.54
N GLY A 114 10.60 12.62 -3.37
CA GLY A 114 9.29 13.22 -3.07
C GLY A 114 8.93 14.36 -4.04
N ALA A 115 9.88 15.24 -4.35
CA ALA A 115 9.68 16.32 -5.32
C ALA A 115 9.52 15.77 -6.74
N THR A 116 10.29 14.74 -7.11
CA THR A 116 10.12 14.02 -8.37
C THR A 116 8.71 13.46 -8.48
N MET A 117 8.20 12.77 -7.46
CA MET A 117 6.84 12.21 -7.45
C MET A 117 5.77 13.29 -7.62
N ARG A 118 5.88 14.42 -6.91
CA ARG A 118 4.96 15.57 -7.06
C ARG A 118 5.01 16.21 -8.45
N SER A 119 6.13 16.06 -9.18
CA SER A 119 6.28 16.59 -10.54
C SER A 119 5.69 15.68 -11.63
N LEU A 120 5.39 14.41 -11.32
CA LEU A 120 4.85 13.48 -12.29
C LEU A 120 3.41 13.88 -12.67
N PRO A 121 3.01 13.66 -13.93
CA PRO A 121 1.64 13.94 -14.36
C PRO A 121 0.66 13.05 -13.61
N THR A 122 -0.34 13.67 -12.99
CA THR A 122 -1.41 12.95 -12.31
C THR A 122 -2.45 12.45 -13.32
N GLY A 123 -3.04 11.28 -13.06
CA GLY A 123 -4.23 10.84 -13.77
C GLY A 123 -5.45 11.72 -13.49
N LYS A 124 -6.60 11.40 -14.10
CA LYS A 124 -7.86 12.13 -13.92
C LYS A 124 -8.24 12.29 -12.43
N GLU A 125 -8.04 11.22 -11.66
CA GLU A 125 -8.40 11.11 -10.24
C GLU A 125 -7.27 11.57 -9.29
N GLY A 126 -6.08 11.90 -9.80
CA GLY A 126 -4.89 12.18 -8.96
C GLY A 126 -4.63 13.65 -8.67
N LYS A 127 -5.55 14.56 -9.02
CA LYS A 127 -5.31 16.02 -8.93
C LYS A 127 -5.45 16.58 -7.52
N THR A 128 -6.14 15.86 -6.65
CA THR A 128 -6.43 16.26 -5.28
C THR A 128 -6.29 15.03 -4.39
N SER A 129 -5.64 15.17 -3.25
CA SER A 129 -5.49 14.11 -2.27
C SER A 129 -5.78 14.65 -0.88
N ASP A 130 -6.52 13.90 -0.08
CA ASP A 130 -6.74 14.22 1.33
C ASP A 130 -5.46 14.08 2.17
N TYR A 131 -4.46 13.34 1.66
CA TYR A 131 -3.24 13.01 2.38
C TYR A 131 -2.01 13.74 1.84
N CYS A 132 -1.93 13.98 0.53
CA CYS A 132 -0.77 14.60 -0.15
C CYS A 132 -1.09 15.99 -0.70
N GLU A 133 -0.48 17.03 -0.12
CA GLU A 133 -0.60 18.43 -0.59
C GLU A 133 0.28 18.78 -1.80
#